data_AF-A0A7J3ZPR5-F1
#
_entry.id   AF-A0A7J3ZPR5-F1
#
_cell.length_a   1.000
_cell.length_b   1.000
_cell.length_c   1.000
_cell.angle_alpha   90.00
_cell.angle_beta   90.00
_cell.angle_gamma   90.00
#
_symmetry.space_group_name_H-M   'P 1'
#
loop_
_entity.id
_entity.type
_entity.pdbx_description
1 polymer ?
#
loop_
_entity_poly.entity_id
_entity_poly.type
_entity_poly.pdbx_seq_one_letter_code
_entity_poly.pdbx_strand_id
1 'polypeptide(L)'
;MPTCPNVGVNFDVDTFVNHLKACGVDYVVFPARCNLGMAYYDTKVGIRHYSLTYDLFGKLSEACAEAGMRISAYINCGLSHEEAFLHRD
;
A
#
# COMPACT_ATOMS: atom_id res chain seq x y z
N MET A 1 8.70 5.04 -8.50
CA MET A 1 9.20 3.68 -8.77
C MET A 1 8.88 3.27 -10.21
N PRO A 2 9.31 4.02 -11.26
CA PRO A 2 8.96 3.72 -12.67
C PRO A 2 9.32 2.30 -13.12
N THR A 3 10.23 1.66 -12.39
CA THR A 3 10.74 0.31 -12.60
C THR A 3 9.82 -0.81 -12.14
N CYS A 4 8.71 -0.52 -11.45
CA CYS A 4 7.69 -1.52 -11.09
C CYS A 4 6.33 -1.20 -11.76
N PRO A 5 6.19 -1.43 -13.07
CA PRO A 5 5.05 -0.93 -13.84
C PRO A 5 3.71 -1.60 -13.54
N ASN A 6 3.70 -2.68 -12.77
CA ASN A 6 2.53 -3.55 -12.58
C ASN A 6 2.13 -3.73 -11.11
N VAL A 7 2.46 -2.77 -10.23
CA VAL A 7 2.00 -2.83 -8.82
C VAL A 7 0.48 -2.88 -8.80
N GLY A 8 -0.05 -3.87 -8.07
CA GLY A 8 -1.49 -4.09 -7.86
C GLY A 8 -2.21 -4.91 -8.94
N VAL A 9 -1.61 -5.14 -10.11
CA VAL A 9 -2.30 -5.77 -11.27
C VAL A 9 -2.80 -7.19 -10.95
N ASN A 10 -1.98 -8.02 -10.31
CA ASN A 10 -2.31 -9.40 -9.95
C ASN A 10 -2.45 -9.58 -8.42
N PHE A 11 -2.63 -8.49 -7.68
CA PHE A 11 -2.75 -8.57 -6.23
C PHE A 11 -4.17 -8.96 -5.85
N ASP A 12 -4.34 -10.22 -5.45
CA ASP A 12 -5.59 -10.74 -4.91
C ASP A 12 -5.64 -10.49 -3.40
N VAL A 13 -6.43 -9.48 -3.03
CA VAL A 13 -6.60 -9.03 -1.65
C VAL A 13 -7.23 -10.12 -0.79
N ASP A 14 -8.25 -10.82 -1.30
CA ASP A 14 -8.97 -11.84 -0.55
C ASP A 14 -8.07 -13.04 -0.29
N THR A 15 -7.34 -13.50 -1.31
CA THR A 15 -6.36 -14.59 -1.14
C THR A 15 -5.28 -14.19 -0.12
N PHE A 16 -4.80 -12.94 -0.17
CA PHE A 16 -3.79 -12.46 0.79
C PHE A 16 -4.33 -12.47 2.24
N VAL A 17 -5.51 -11.90 2.48
CA VAL A 17 -6.12 -11.84 3.82
C VAL A 17 -6.48 -13.24 4.34
N ASN A 18 -7.02 -14.11 3.48
CA ASN A 18 -7.34 -15.49 3.85
C ASN A 18 -6.09 -16.27 4.28
N HIS A 19 -4.96 -16.08 3.61
CA HIS A 19 -3.70 -16.69 4.04
C HIS A 19 -3.23 -16.18 5.40
N LEU A 20 -3.29 -14.85 5.64
CA LEU A 20 -2.92 -14.30 6.95
C LEU A 20 -3.81 -14.86 8.07
N LYS A 21 -5.11 -14.92 7.82
CA LYS A 21 -6.09 -15.48 8.77
C LYS A 21 -5.85 -16.97 9.03
N ALA A 22 -5.54 -17.75 8.00
CA ALA A 22 -5.20 -19.17 8.14
C ALA A 22 -3.93 -19.38 9.00
N CYS A 23 -3.00 -18.42 8.97
CA CYS A 23 -1.83 -18.40 9.85
C CYS A 23 -2.11 -17.91 11.28
N GLY A 24 -3.36 -17.55 11.61
CA GLY A 24 -3.73 -17.04 12.93
C GLY A 24 -3.33 -15.59 13.18
N VAL A 25 -3.05 -14.80 12.13
CA VAL A 25 -2.74 -13.38 12.26
C VAL A 25 -4.00 -12.60 12.63
N ASP A 26 -3.93 -11.74 13.63
CA ASP A 26 -5.01 -10.84 14.07
C ASP A 26 -4.71 -9.35 13.84
N TYR A 27 -3.45 -9.01 13.52
CA TYR A 27 -2.98 -7.65 13.23
C TYR A 27 -1.88 -7.65 12.17
N VAL A 28 -1.99 -6.77 11.17
CA VAL A 28 -0.98 -6.58 10.12
C VAL A 28 -0.57 -5.11 9.99
N VAL A 29 0.71 -4.85 9.74
CA VAL A 29 1.22 -3.52 9.36
C VAL A 29 1.51 -3.54 7.86
N PHE A 30 0.91 -2.61 7.12
CA PHE A 30 1.11 -2.50 5.68
C PHE A 30 1.81 -1.18 5.34
N PRO A 31 2.87 -1.19 4.51
CA PRO A 31 3.55 0.02 4.07
C PRO A 31 2.71 0.80 3.06
N ALA A 32 1.73 1.56 3.54
CA ALA A 32 0.85 2.37 2.71
C ALA A 32 1.60 3.50 1.97
N ARG A 33 2.74 3.97 2.50
CA ARG A 33 3.73 4.81 1.79
C ARG A 33 5.14 4.43 2.21
N CYS A 34 6.00 4.09 1.25
CA CYS A 34 7.38 3.65 1.50
C CYS A 34 8.43 4.78 1.26
N ASN A 35 9.71 4.47 1.45
CA ASN A 35 10.84 5.40 1.23
C ASN A 35 11.04 5.80 -0.24
N LEU A 36 10.42 5.07 -1.18
CA LEU A 36 10.36 5.51 -2.56
C LEU A 36 9.41 6.70 -2.74
N GLY A 37 8.63 7.08 -1.72
CA GLY A 37 7.76 8.26 -1.74
C GLY A 37 6.37 8.01 -2.32
N MET A 38 6.13 6.82 -2.89
CA MET A 38 4.86 6.45 -3.49
C MET A 38 3.85 5.93 -2.46
N ALA A 39 2.60 6.38 -2.58
CA ALA A 39 1.44 5.92 -1.83
C ALA A 39 0.69 4.81 -2.58
N TYR A 40 0.24 3.78 -1.85
CA TYR A 40 -0.57 2.67 -2.37
C TYR A 40 -2.06 2.81 -2.04
N TYR A 41 -2.51 4.05 -1.90
CA TYR A 41 -3.89 4.44 -1.62
C TYR A 41 -4.27 5.68 -2.42
N ASP A 42 -5.57 5.94 -2.51
CA ASP A 42 -6.05 7.17 -3.15
C ASP A 42 -5.78 8.36 -2.22
N THR A 43 -4.96 9.30 -2.71
CA THR A 43 -4.45 10.40 -1.89
C THR A 43 -4.63 11.76 -2.56
N LYS A 44 -4.89 12.77 -1.73
CA LYS A 44 -4.85 14.20 -2.10
C LYS A 44 -3.47 14.83 -1.87
N VAL A 45 -2.60 14.15 -1.13
CA VAL A 45 -1.28 14.62 -0.70
C VAL A 45 -0.24 13.52 -0.92
N GLY A 46 0.90 13.87 -1.52
CA GLY A 46 1.92 12.90 -1.92
C GLY A 46 1.63 12.26 -3.29
N ILE A 47 2.49 11.33 -3.70
CA ILE A 47 2.46 10.77 -5.05
C ILE A 47 1.87 9.36 -5.01
N ARG A 48 0.72 9.15 -5.63
CA ARG A 48 0.12 7.80 -5.78
C ARG A 48 0.96 6.96 -6.75
N HIS A 49 1.13 5.68 -6.45
CA HIS A 49 1.82 4.77 -7.36
C HIS A 49 1.10 4.74 -8.72
N TYR A 50 1.83 5.10 -9.77
CA TYR A 50 1.28 5.38 -11.11
C TYR A 50 0.58 4.19 -11.77
N SER A 51 0.99 2.95 -11.44
CA SER A 51 0.37 1.74 -12.01
C SER A 51 -0.92 1.32 -11.33
N LEU A 52 -1.26 1.89 -10.17
CA LEU A 52 -2.46 1.47 -9.44
C LEU A 52 -3.71 1.97 -10.17
N THR A 53 -4.64 1.06 -10.42
CA THR A 53 -5.96 1.36 -11.01
C THR A 53 -7.06 1.42 -9.95
N TYR A 54 -6.73 1.14 -8.69
CA TYR A 54 -7.65 1.12 -7.54
C TYR A 54 -6.92 1.51 -6.24
N ASP A 55 -7.68 1.75 -5.17
CA ASP A 55 -7.15 1.96 -3.82
C ASP A 55 -6.74 0.61 -3.18
N LEU A 56 -5.46 0.26 -3.25
CA LEU A 56 -4.95 -1.02 -2.79
C LEU A 56 -4.99 -1.14 -1.26
N PHE A 57 -4.52 -0.13 -0.53
CA PHE A 57 -4.57 -0.15 0.92
C PHE A 57 -6.00 -0.07 1.45
N GLY A 58 -6.87 0.72 0.83
CA GLY A 58 -8.29 0.79 1.15
C GLY A 58 -8.96 -0.59 1.01
N LYS A 59 -8.77 -1.25 -0.14
CA LYS A 59 -9.29 -2.62 -0.36
C LYS A 59 -8.74 -3.63 0.64
N LEU A 60 -7.45 -3.57 0.94
CA LEU A 60 -6.84 -4.43 1.95
C LEU A 60 -7.41 -4.16 3.36
N SER A 61 -7.64 -2.91 3.71
CA SER A 61 -8.24 -2.52 4.98
C SER A 61 -9.67 -3.03 5.12
N GLU A 62 -10.48 -2.93 4.05
CA GLU A 62 -11.84 -3.47 3.99
C GLU A 62 -11.82 -4.99 4.22
N ALA A 63 -11.01 -5.72 3.45
CA ALA A 63 -10.92 -7.18 3.55
C ALA A 63 -10.39 -7.65 4.92
N CYS A 64 -9.40 -6.95 5.51
CA CYS A 64 -8.96 -7.24 6.87
C CYS A 64 -10.10 -7.06 7.89
N ALA A 65 -10.89 -5.97 7.78
CA ALA A 65 -12.01 -5.73 8.67
C ALA A 65 -13.09 -6.82 8.57
N GLU A 66 -13.46 -7.22 7.34
CA GLU A 66 -14.39 -8.33 7.08
C GLU A 66 -13.89 -9.67 7.63
N ALA A 67 -12.56 -9.88 7.58
CA ALA A 67 -11.91 -11.06 8.14
C ALA A 67 -11.82 -11.04 9.67
N GLY A 68 -12.18 -9.93 10.34
CA GLY A 68 -12.03 -9.75 11.79
C GLY A 68 -10.58 -9.44 12.22
N MET A 69 -9.74 -9.03 11.28
CA MET A 69 -8.35 -8.65 11.49
C MET A 69 -8.20 -7.12 11.59
N ARG A 70 -7.16 -6.69 12.29
CA ARG A 70 -6.78 -5.28 12.37
C ARG A 70 -5.63 -5.00 11.41
N ILE A 71 -5.60 -3.79 10.86
CA ILE A 71 -4.51 -3.33 9.99
C ILE A 71 -4.05 -1.93 10.42
N SER A 72 -2.76 -1.64 10.22
CA SER A 72 -2.20 -0.30 10.36
C SER A 72 -1.41 0.12 9.13
N ALA A 73 -1.52 1.40 8.79
CA ALA A 73 -0.74 2.04 7.74
C ALA A 73 0.63 2.46 8.29
N TYR A 74 1.70 1.85 7.77
CA TYR A 74 3.03 2.43 7.87
C TYR A 74 3.19 3.52 6.82
N ILE A 75 3.51 4.73 7.29
CA ILE A 75 3.76 5.91 6.46
C ILE A 75 5.17 6.39 6.74
N ASN A 76 6.03 6.29 5.73
CA ASN A 76 7.33 6.94 5.79
C ASN A 76 7.18 8.45 5.52
N CYS A 77 7.58 9.26 6.50
CA CYS A 77 7.55 10.73 6.43
C CYS A 77 8.94 11.36 6.18
N GLY A 78 10.01 10.56 6.21
CA GLY A 78 11.39 11.02 6.03
C GLY A 78 11.81 11.00 4.56
N LEU A 79 12.67 10.05 4.21
CA LEU A 79 13.25 9.93 2.87
C LEU A 79 12.18 9.68 1.81
N SER A 80 12.13 10.50 0.77
CA SER A 80 11.15 10.37 -0.30
C SER A 80 11.81 10.48 -1.66
N HIS A 81 12.07 9.34 -2.30
CA HIS A 81 12.82 9.30 -3.56
C HIS A 81 12.13 10.08 -4.69
N GLU A 82 10.82 9.89 -4.87
CA GLU A 82 10.10 10.46 -6.01
C GLU A 82 9.90 11.97 -5.87
N GLU A 83 9.62 12.47 -4.67
CA GLU A 83 9.60 13.91 -4.41
C GLU A 83 11.00 14.52 -4.58
N ALA A 84 12.06 13.86 -4.09
CA ALA A 84 13.44 14.34 -4.32
C ALA A 84 13.82 14.35 -5.81
N PHE A 85 13.30 13.40 -6.59
CA PHE A 85 13.50 13.35 -8.03
C PHE A 85 12.75 14.49 -8.76
N LEU A 86 11.52 14.78 -8.35
CA LEU A 86 10.70 15.86 -8.92
C LEU A 86 11.15 17.27 -8.50
N HIS A 87 11.86 17.41 -7.39
CA HIS A 87 12.31 18.68 -6.81
C HIS A 87 13.84 18.70 -6.63
N ARG A 88 14.57 18.36 -7.69
CA ARG A 88 16.03 18.25 -7.68
C ARG A 88 16.76 19.60 -7.51
N ASP A 89 16.16 20.68 -7.98
CA ASP A 89 16.74 22.03 -8.04
C ASP A 89 16.56 22.79 -6.71
#